data_AF-A0A853I4X4-F1
#
_entry.id   AF-A0A853I4X4-F1
#
_cell.length_a   1.000
_cell.length_b   1.000
_cell.length_c   1.000
_cell.angle_alpha   90.00
_cell.angle_beta   90.00
_cell.angle_gamma   90.00
#
_symmetry.space_group_name_H-M   'P 1'
#
loop_
_entity.id
_entity.type
_entity.pdbx_description
1 polymer ?
#
loop_
_entity_poly.entity_id
_entity_poly.type
_entity_poly.pdbx_seq_one_letter_code
_entity_poly.pdbx_strand_id
1 'polypeptide(L)' 'MKVRAFFRHLPDHLGCWQHRLRTRKQLLQLDMHELQDLGISKQQAVVEGSKPFWRH' A
#
# COMPACT_ATOMS: atom_id res chain seq x y z
N MET A 1 -39.48 8.02 -0.32
CA MET A 1 -38.55 6.93 -0.70
C MET A 1 -37.19 7.53 -1.12
N LYS A 2 -36.16 7.52 -0.25
CA LYS A 2 -34.80 8.00 -0.56
C LYS A 2 -33.81 6.84 -0.43
N VAL A 3 -33.82 5.95 -1.44
CA VAL A 3 -33.02 4.71 -1.46
C VAL A 3 -31.61 4.92 -2.08
N ARG A 4 -31.23 6.13 -2.52
CA ARG A 4 -30.13 6.27 -3.52
C ARG A 4 -28.99 7.22 -3.13
N ALA A 5 -28.57 7.29 -1.87
CA ALA A 5 -27.46 8.17 -1.49
C ALA A 5 -26.44 7.60 -0.49
N PHE A 6 -26.36 6.28 -0.32
CA PHE A 6 -25.38 5.68 0.62
C PHE A 6 -24.09 5.16 -0.03
N PHE A 7 -24.04 5.00 -1.36
CA PHE A 7 -22.90 4.38 -2.05
C PHE A 7 -22.12 5.38 -2.91
N ARG A 8 -21.59 6.47 -2.31
CA ARG A 8 -20.79 7.46 -3.06
C ARG A 8 -19.30 7.50 -2.72
N HIS A 9 -18.80 6.75 -1.73
CA HIS A 9 -17.38 6.77 -1.33
C HIS A 9 -16.66 5.41 -1.35
N LEU A 10 -17.24 4.39 -1.98
CA LEU A 10 -16.58 3.08 -2.13
C LEU A 10 -15.54 2.98 -3.27
N PRO A 11 -15.61 3.71 -4.41
CA PRO A 11 -14.69 3.46 -5.53
C PRO A 11 -13.25 3.97 -5.30
N ASP A 12 -13.05 5.02 -4.50
CA ASP A 12 -11.72 5.63 -4.29
C ASP A 12 -10.74 4.69 -3.57
N HIS A 13 -11.26 3.80 -2.71
CA HIS A 13 -10.41 2.91 -1.93
C HIS A 13 -9.74 1.83 -2.80
N LEU A 14 -10.40 1.35 -3.86
CA LEU A 14 -9.87 0.30 -4.72
C LEU A 14 -8.63 0.76 -5.50
N GLY A 15 -8.66 1.96 -6.08
CA GLY A 15 -7.52 2.55 -6.78
C GLY A 15 -6.32 2.78 -5.84
N CYS A 16 -6.59 3.31 -4.65
CA CYS A 16 -5.57 3.47 -3.61
C CYS A 16 -4.98 2.11 -3.16
N TRP A 17 -5.79 1.06 -3.04
CA TRP A 17 -5.31 -0.27 -2.65
C TRP A 17 -4.44 -0.89 -3.74
N GLN A 18 -4.80 -0.76 -5.02
CA GLN A 18 -3.95 -1.22 -6.14
C GLN A 18 -2.62 -0.49 -6.19
N HIS A 19 -2.64 0.83 -6.01
CA HIS A 19 -1.41 1.63 -5.95
C HIS A 19 -0.52 1.18 -4.78
N ARG A 20 -1.07 1.02 -3.58
CA ARG A 20 -0.33 0.55 -2.39
C ARG A 20 0.24 -0.85 -2.58
N LEU A 21 -0.52 -1.77 -3.19
CA LEU A 21 -0.04 -3.12 -3.47
C LEU A 21 1.16 -3.10 -4.43
N ARG A 22 1.14 -2.23 -5.46
CA ARG A 22 2.28 -2.04 -6.36
C ARG A 22 3.48 -1.46 -5.61
N THR A 23 3.29 -0.37 -4.87
CA THR A 23 4.39 0.29 -4.13
C THR A 23 5.02 -0.64 -3.09
N ARG A 24 4.22 -1.43 -2.35
CA ARG A 24 4.74 -2.41 -1.38
C ARG A 24 5.48 -3.56 -2.05
N LYS A 25 5.01 -4.03 -3.21
CA LYS A 25 5.76 -5.03 -4.00
C LYS A 25 7.08 -4.47 -4.51
N GLN A 26 7.08 -3.22 -4.99
CA GLN A 26 8.32 -2.55 -5.39
C GLN A 26 9.28 -2.41 -4.22
N LEU A 27 8.80 -2.00 -3.04
CA LEU A 27 9.63 -1.90 -1.83
C LEU A 27 10.29 -3.23 -1.44
N LEU A 28 9.60 -4.36 -1.64
CA LEU A 28 10.15 -5.71 -1.41
C LEU A 28 11.10 -6.18 -2.52
N GLN A 29 11.03 -5.58 -3.71
CA GLN A 29 11.90 -5.89 -4.85
C GLN A 29 13.16 -5.03 -4.89
N LEU A 30 13.21 -3.93 -4.13
CA LEU A 30 14.39 -3.07 -4.03
C LEU A 30 15.56 -3.84 -3.42
N ASP A 31 16.75 -3.62 -3.99
CA ASP A 31 17.99 -4.16 -3.47
C ASP A 31 18.39 -3.46 -2.16
N MET A 32 19.27 -4.09 -1.39
CA MET A 32 19.75 -3.56 -0.11
C MET A 32 20.38 -2.16 -0.24
N HIS A 33 21.03 -1.86 -1.37
CA HIS A 33 21.59 -0.54 -1.65
C HIS A 33 20.49 0.51 -1.89
N GLU A 34 19.46 0.18 -2.65
CA GLU A 34 18.32 1.09 -2.89
C GLU A 34 17.52 1.35 -1.60
N LEU A 35 17.41 0.35 -0.73
CA LEU A 35 16.82 0.51 0.60
C LEU A 35 17.67 1.45 1.48
N GLN A 36 18.99 1.34 1.41
CA GLN A 36 19.91 2.25 2.12
C GLN A 36 19.82 3.69 1.61
N ASP A 37 19.67 3.90 0.30
CA ASP A 37 19.50 5.24 -0.28
C ASP A 37 18.20 5.91 0.19
N LEU A 38 17.15 5.11 0.46
CA LEU A 38 15.90 5.57 1.07
C LEU A 38 15.99 5.73 2.60
N GLY A 39 17.10 5.33 3.21
CA GLY A 39 17.28 5.32 4.67
C GLY A 39 16.44 4.25 5.38
N ILE A 40 15.97 3.24 4.67
CA ILE A 40 15.09 2.17 5.18
C ILE A 40 15.91 0.90 5.38
N SER A 41 15.78 0.28 6.54
CA SER A 41 16.43 -1.01 6.80
C SER A 41 15.66 -2.15 6.12
N LYS A 42 16.34 -3.22 5.69
CA LYS A 42 15.70 -4.40 5.09
C LYS A 42 14.59 -4.99 5.97
N GLN A 43 14.77 -4.98 7.29
CA GLN A 43 13.73 -5.41 8.24
C GLN A 43 12.49 -4.50 8.18
N GLN A 44 12.66 -3.19 8.06
CA GLN A 44 11.54 -2.25 7.89
C GLN A 44 10.83 -2.48 6.55
N ALA A 45 11.56 -2.69 5.45
CA ALA A 45 10.97 -3.01 4.16
C ALA A 45 10.13 -4.31 4.22
N VAL A 46 10.61 -5.33 4.91
CA VAL A 46 9.87 -6.59 5.14
C VAL A 46 8.64 -6.36 6.02
N VAL A 47 8.75 -5.63 7.12
CA VAL A 47 7.62 -5.28 7.99
C VAL A 47 6.55 -4.52 7.20
N GLU A 48 6.96 -3.53 6.41
CA GLU A 48 6.06 -2.67 5.65
C GLU A 48 5.41 -3.41 4.47
N GLY A 49 6.16 -4.28 3.79
CA GLY A 49 5.66 -5.16 2.74
C GLY A 49 4.76 -6.29 3.26
N SER A 50 4.93 -6.72 4.51
CA SER A 50 4.11 -7.76 5.16
C SER A 50 2.80 -7.23 5.74
N LYS A 51 2.60 -5.90 5.80
CA LYS A 51 1.34 -5.32 6.29
C LYS A 51 0.18 -5.74 5.36
N PRO A 52 -1.00 -6.09 5.93
CA PRO A 52 -2.18 -6.35 5.13
C PRO A 52 -2.55 -5.15 4.26
N PHE A 53 -3.07 -5.38 3.06
CA PHE A 53 -3.40 -4.31 2.11
C PHE A 53 -4.49 -3.35 2.63
N TRP A 54 -5.33 -3.82 3.55
CA TRP A 54 -6.43 -3.06 4.15
C TRP A 54 -6.04 -2.27 5.39
N ARG A 55 -4.81 -2.43 5.90
CA ARG A 55 -4.37 -1.84 7.16
C ARG A 55 -3.27 -0.80 6.92
N HIS A 56 -3.55 0.43 7.33
CA HIS A 56 -2.55 1.48 7.56
C HIS A 56 -1.87 1.24 8.91
#